data_AF-A0ABD2P1L8-F1
#
_entry.id   AF-A0ABD2P1L8-F1
#
_cell.length_a   1.000
_cell.length_b   1.000
_cell.length_c   1.000
_cell.angle_alpha   90.00
_cell.angle_beta   90.00
_cell.angle_gamma   90.00
#
_symmetry.space_group_name_H-M   'P 1'
#
loop_
_entity.id
_entity.type
_entity.pdbx_description
1 polymer ?
#
loop_
_entity_poly.entity_id
_entity_poly.type
_entity_poly.pdbx_seq_one_letter_code
_entity_poly.pdbx_strand_id
1 'polypeptide(L)'
;MYYFIHIKLNRLIKLAGSELIKSRKSIHTTPNFFKEVFTSKDVQKKKIRSTLYYVAAAGIVTVGMSYAAVPLYRMFCQAYSYGGTVSIGHDDSKVETMTPIRKRPIRIKFNADTATSIKWNFKPQQREITVVPGETALAFYTARNPTSRPIIGISTYNVVPFEAGQYFNKIQCFCFEEQQLNPQEEVDMPVFFYIDPEFMEDPYMENVDEIVLSYTFLKQNME
;
A
#
# COMPACT_ATOMS: atom_id res chain seq x y z
N MET A 1 27.39 9.38 -5.14
CA MET A 1 27.98 8.01 -5.18
C MET A 1 27.44 7.18 -6.36
N TYR A 2 27.31 7.76 -7.56
CA TYR A 2 26.94 7.03 -8.78
C TYR A 2 27.91 7.31 -9.96
N TYR A 3 28.82 8.27 -9.79
CA TYR A 3 29.81 8.67 -10.82
C TYR A 3 31.11 7.83 -10.79
N PHE A 4 31.36 7.11 -9.69
CA PHE A 4 32.61 6.34 -9.50
C PHE A 4 32.53 4.90 -10.04
N ILE A 5 31.33 4.39 -10.31
CA ILE A 5 31.10 3.01 -10.79
C ILE A 5 31.20 2.94 -12.32
N HIS A 6 30.81 4.00 -13.04
CA HIS A 6 30.87 4.03 -14.51
C HIS A 6 32.30 4.09 -15.08
N ILE A 7 33.25 4.71 -14.38
CA ILE A 7 34.67 4.81 -14.80
C ILE A 7 35.40 3.45 -14.69
N LYS A 8 34.99 2.60 -13.74
CA LYS A 8 35.62 1.29 -13.53
C LYS A 8 35.18 0.24 -14.56
N LEU A 9 34.03 0.40 -15.18
CA LEU A 9 33.49 -0.54 -16.18
C LEU A 9 34.14 -0.36 -17.57
N ASN A 10 34.46 0.88 -17.96
CA ASN A 10 35.08 1.16 -19.27
C ASN A 10 36.58 0.83 -19.33
N ARG A 11 37.25 0.67 -18.18
CA ARG A 11 38.69 0.33 -18.10
C ARG A 11 38.96 -1.17 -18.20
N LEU A 12 37.97 -2.02 -17.89
CA LEU A 12 38.07 -3.48 -17.99
C LEU A 12 37.85 -4.00 -19.42
N ILE A 13 37.01 -3.33 -20.21
CA ILE A 13 36.75 -3.72 -21.61
C ILE A 13 37.98 -3.47 -22.50
N LYS A 14 38.81 -2.49 -22.17
CA LYS A 14 40.01 -2.11 -22.95
C LYS A 14 41.23 -3.02 -22.73
N LEU A 15 41.23 -3.87 -21.70
CA LEU A 15 42.33 -4.78 -21.37
C LEU A 15 42.15 -6.20 -21.96
N ALA A 16 40.95 -6.57 -22.41
CA ALA A 16 40.69 -7.88 -23.02
C ALA A 16 41.03 -7.95 -24.52
N GLY A 17 41.35 -6.82 -25.17
CA GLY A 17 41.59 -6.74 -26.61
C GLY A 17 43.04 -6.92 -27.08
N SER A 18 44.03 -7.01 -26.17
CA SER A 18 45.46 -6.97 -26.53
C SER A 18 46.22 -8.29 -26.43
N GLU A 19 45.57 -9.40 -26.04
CA GLU A 19 46.20 -10.72 -25.92
C GLU A 19 46.02 -11.61 -27.18
N LEU A 20 45.51 -11.04 -28.29
CA LEU A 20 45.27 -11.79 -29.55
C LEU A 20 46.42 -11.75 -30.57
N ILE A 21 47.63 -11.32 -30.19
CA ILE A 21 48.75 -11.21 -31.15
C ILE A 21 50.06 -11.67 -30.50
N LYS A 22 50.26 -12.97 -30.31
CA LYS A 22 51.63 -13.52 -30.32
C LYS A 22 51.68 -15.04 -30.53
N SER A 23 52.40 -15.42 -31.59
CA SER A 23 53.02 -16.74 -31.81
C SER A 23 52.04 -17.87 -32.21
N ARG A 24 51.80 -18.23 -33.48
CA ARG A 24 52.63 -18.43 -34.68
C ARG A 24 53.96 -19.16 -34.43
N LYS A 25 53.92 -20.49 -34.57
CA LYS A 25 54.93 -21.47 -35.03
C LYS A 25 54.35 -22.84 -34.65
N SER A 26 54.32 -23.94 -35.41
CA SER A 26 54.99 -24.37 -36.64
C SER A 26 54.58 -25.86 -36.79
N ILE A 27 53.87 -26.25 -37.87
CA ILE A 27 54.34 -27.26 -38.88
C ILE A 27 53.89 -28.75 -38.71
N HIS A 28 53.41 -29.30 -39.84
CA HIS A 28 53.33 -30.70 -40.36
C HIS A 28 52.27 -31.76 -39.91
N THR A 29 51.34 -32.03 -40.85
CA THR A 29 51.11 -33.30 -41.62
C THR A 29 50.84 -34.66 -40.92
N THR A 30 49.56 -35.11 -40.97
CA THR A 30 48.96 -36.50 -41.06
C THR A 30 49.34 -37.59 -40.04
N PRO A 31 48.60 -38.73 -39.86
CA PRO A 31 47.22 -39.14 -40.22
C PRO A 31 46.50 -39.81 -39.01
N ASN A 32 45.69 -39.10 -38.20
CA ASN A 32 45.06 -39.68 -36.99
C ASN A 32 43.53 -39.55 -36.92
N PHE A 33 42.89 -39.20 -38.03
CA PHE A 33 41.47 -38.82 -38.07
C PHE A 33 40.49 -39.91 -37.62
N PHE A 34 40.84 -41.19 -37.74
CA PHE A 34 39.90 -42.28 -37.45
C PHE A 34 39.87 -42.75 -35.99
N LYS A 35 40.86 -42.35 -35.16
CA LYS A 35 40.93 -42.79 -33.75
C LYS A 35 40.25 -41.83 -32.78
N GLU A 36 40.10 -40.55 -33.13
CA GLU A 36 39.43 -39.54 -32.27
C GLU A 36 37.89 -39.59 -32.31
N VAL A 37 37.29 -40.12 -33.38
CA VAL A 37 35.82 -40.14 -33.53
C VAL A 37 35.15 -41.10 -32.55
N PHE A 38 35.81 -42.20 -32.17
CA PHE A 38 35.24 -43.17 -31.24
C PHE A 38 35.41 -42.77 -29.76
N THR A 39 36.46 -42.03 -29.40
CA THR A 39 36.71 -41.61 -28.00
C THR A 39 35.95 -40.34 -27.61
N SER A 40 35.51 -39.54 -28.59
CA SER A 40 34.74 -38.30 -28.37
C SER A 40 33.34 -38.54 -27.80
N LYS A 41 32.64 -39.61 -28.22
CA LYS A 41 31.26 -39.89 -27.77
C LYS A 41 31.18 -40.26 -26.29
N ASP A 42 32.18 -40.93 -25.74
CA ASP A 42 32.15 -41.41 -24.35
C ASP A 42 32.54 -40.31 -23.35
N VAL A 43 33.50 -39.44 -23.71
CA VAL A 43 33.87 -38.27 -22.90
C VAL A 43 32.77 -37.21 -22.93
N GLN A 44 32.14 -36.96 -24.08
CA GLN A 44 30.98 -36.07 -24.18
C GLN A 44 29.77 -36.61 -23.41
N LYS A 45 29.46 -37.91 -23.49
CA LYS A 45 28.39 -38.52 -22.68
C LYS A 45 28.65 -38.39 -21.18
N LYS A 46 29.90 -38.54 -20.72
CA LYS A 46 30.27 -38.40 -19.31
C LYS A 46 30.15 -36.95 -18.83
N LYS A 47 30.57 -35.99 -19.66
CA LYS A 47 30.48 -34.55 -19.36
C LYS A 47 29.03 -34.03 -19.38
N ILE A 48 28.22 -34.47 -20.34
CA ILE A 48 26.79 -34.16 -20.42
C ILE A 48 26.03 -34.78 -19.23
N ARG A 49 26.36 -36.02 -18.84
CA ARG A 49 25.80 -36.62 -17.63
C ARG A 49 26.17 -35.83 -16.37
N SER A 50 27.43 -35.44 -16.21
CA SER A 50 27.81 -34.60 -15.06
C SER A 50 27.10 -33.24 -15.06
N THR A 51 27.01 -32.57 -16.21
CA THR A 51 26.28 -31.30 -16.32
C THR A 51 24.79 -31.46 -16.05
N LEU A 52 24.18 -32.56 -16.51
CA LEU A 52 22.78 -32.88 -16.23
C LEU A 52 22.54 -33.06 -14.73
N TYR A 53 23.44 -33.75 -14.01
CA TYR A 53 23.33 -33.88 -12.56
C TYR A 53 23.48 -32.54 -11.83
N TYR A 54 24.39 -31.67 -12.26
CA TYR A 54 24.54 -30.33 -11.66
C TYR A 54 23.31 -29.44 -11.91
N VAL A 55 22.74 -29.44 -13.11
CA VAL A 55 21.52 -28.68 -13.42
C VAL A 55 20.32 -29.23 -12.66
N ALA A 56 20.19 -30.56 -12.56
CA ALA A 56 19.14 -31.19 -11.76
C ALA A 56 19.27 -30.84 -10.28
N ALA A 57 20.49 -30.88 -9.72
CA ALA A 57 20.75 -30.49 -8.33
C ALA A 57 20.42 -29.00 -8.09
N ALA A 58 20.82 -28.11 -8.99
CA ALA A 58 20.48 -26.68 -8.91
C ALA A 58 18.97 -26.42 -8.98
N GLY A 59 18.26 -27.16 -9.84
CA GLY A 59 16.80 -27.11 -9.94
C GLY A 59 16.12 -27.51 -8.62
N ILE A 60 16.54 -28.62 -8.03
CA ILE A 60 15.98 -29.11 -6.74
C ILE A 60 16.24 -28.11 -5.62
N VAL A 61 17.44 -27.52 -5.55
CA VAL A 61 17.78 -26.51 -4.53
C VAL A 61 16.90 -25.26 -4.68
N THR A 62 16.71 -24.78 -5.91
CA THR A 62 15.90 -23.57 -6.17
C THR A 62 14.44 -23.78 -5.77
N VAL A 63 13.87 -24.95 -6.09
CA VAL A 63 12.51 -25.30 -5.70
C VAL A 63 12.40 -25.47 -4.18
N GLY A 64 13.37 -26.15 -3.56
CA GLY A 64 13.40 -26.34 -2.11
C GLY A 64 13.48 -25.02 -1.34
N MET A 65 14.31 -24.08 -1.80
CA MET A 65 14.43 -22.75 -1.21
C MET A 65 13.14 -21.94 -1.35
N SER A 66 12.48 -22.04 -2.51
CA SER A 66 11.21 -21.35 -2.75
C SER A 66 10.10 -21.85 -1.83
N TYR A 67 10.03 -23.17 -1.58
CA TYR A 67 9.06 -23.77 -0.67
C TYR A 67 9.38 -23.46 0.80
N ALA A 68 10.66 -23.42 1.18
CA ALA A 68 11.10 -23.12 2.55
C ALA A 68 10.98 -21.63 2.94
N ALA A 69 10.92 -20.71 1.97
CA ALA A 69 10.83 -19.28 2.24
C ALA A 69 9.55 -18.88 3.00
N VAL A 70 8.41 -19.51 2.68
CA VAL A 70 7.12 -19.19 3.30
C VAL A 70 7.08 -19.52 4.81
N PRO A 71 7.40 -20.74 5.27
CA PRO A 71 7.41 -21.03 6.70
C PRO A 71 8.54 -20.30 7.45
N LEU A 72 9.70 -20.08 6.82
CA LEU A 72 10.77 -19.29 7.43
C LEU A 72 10.35 -17.83 7.64
N TYR A 73 9.65 -17.24 6.67
CA TYR A 73 9.07 -15.90 6.80
C TYR A 73 8.05 -15.84 7.94
N ARG A 74 7.17 -16.84 8.06
CA ARG A 74 6.21 -16.94 9.18
C ARG A 74 6.91 -17.00 10.54
N MET A 75 7.96 -17.81 10.68
CA MET A 75 8.76 -17.90 11.92
C MET A 75 9.44 -16.56 12.27
N PHE A 76 9.97 -15.85 11.27
CA PHE A 76 10.55 -14.52 11.46
C PHE A 76 9.48 -13.48 11.85
N CYS A 77 8.32 -13.50 11.20
CA CYS A 77 7.19 -12.62 11.54
C CYS A 77 6.67 -12.86 12.95
N GLN A 78 6.65 -14.10 13.42
CA GLN A 78 6.27 -14.45 14.80
C GLN A 78 7.31 -14.01 15.83
N ALA A 79 8.61 -14.13 15.52
CA ALA A 79 9.68 -13.76 16.46
C ALA A 79 9.89 -12.25 16.59
N TYR A 80 9.75 -11.50 15.49
CA TYR A 80 9.99 -10.05 15.45
C TYR A 80 8.70 -9.22 15.35
N SER A 81 7.53 -9.86 15.35
CA SER A 81 6.20 -9.23 15.36
C SER A 81 5.98 -8.19 14.24
N TYR A 82 6.62 -8.35 13.08
CA TYR A 82 6.65 -7.35 12.01
C TYR A 82 5.46 -7.46 11.02
N GLY A 83 4.33 -8.07 11.41
CA GLY A 83 3.28 -8.38 10.43
C GLY A 83 1.91 -8.80 10.95
N GLY A 84 1.56 -8.49 12.21
CA GLY A 84 0.17 -8.62 12.70
C GLY A 84 -0.47 -10.00 12.58
N THR A 85 0.32 -11.07 12.41
CA THR A 85 -0.23 -12.43 12.32
C THR A 85 -0.46 -12.95 13.73
N VAL A 86 -1.74 -12.95 14.14
CA VAL A 86 -2.20 -13.66 15.34
C VAL A 86 -1.67 -15.09 15.30
N SER A 87 -0.91 -15.43 16.34
CA SER A 87 -0.37 -16.77 16.56
C SER A 87 -1.53 -17.77 16.64
N ILE A 88 -1.76 -18.54 15.58
CA ILE A 88 -2.54 -19.78 15.65
C ILE A 88 -1.62 -20.82 16.31
N GLY A 89 -1.41 -20.65 17.60
CA GLY A 89 -0.62 -21.52 18.45
C GLY A 89 -1.37 -21.62 19.76
N HIS A 90 -1.99 -22.79 19.96
CA HIS A 90 -2.75 -23.19 21.14
C HIS A 90 -2.25 -22.53 22.43
N ASP A 91 -2.98 -21.51 22.88
CA ASP A 91 -3.04 -21.11 24.28
C ASP A 91 -4.39 -20.41 24.52
N ASP A 92 -5.48 -21.19 24.36
CA ASP A 92 -6.87 -20.79 24.62
C ASP A 92 -7.12 -20.38 26.09
N SER A 93 -6.10 -20.39 26.94
CA SER A 93 -6.17 -20.01 28.35
C SER A 93 -5.65 -18.60 28.67
N LYS A 94 -5.16 -17.86 27.67
CA LYS A 94 -4.75 -16.45 27.81
C LYS A 94 -5.57 -15.45 27.00
N VAL A 95 -6.65 -15.92 26.38
CA VAL A 95 -7.66 -15.08 25.70
C VAL A 95 -8.87 -14.82 26.61
N GLU A 96 -8.93 -15.41 27.82
CA GLU A 96 -10.01 -15.14 28.78
C GLU A 96 -9.82 -13.87 29.63
N THR A 97 -8.76 -13.09 29.38
CA THR A 97 -8.58 -11.77 30.04
C THR A 97 -8.30 -10.61 29.09
N MET A 98 -8.63 -10.76 27.81
CA MET A 98 -9.07 -9.59 27.05
C MET A 98 -10.55 -9.42 27.32
N THR A 99 -10.86 -8.75 28.44
CA THR A 99 -12.16 -8.09 28.59
C THR A 99 -12.42 -7.33 27.29
N PRO A 100 -13.59 -7.51 26.62
CA PRO A 100 -13.90 -6.77 25.40
C PRO A 100 -13.58 -5.31 25.68
N ILE A 101 -12.68 -4.74 24.88
CA ILE A 101 -12.22 -3.37 25.08
C ILE A 101 -13.47 -2.52 25.16
N ARG A 102 -13.63 -1.96 26.36
CA ARG A 102 -14.64 -0.99 26.72
C ARG A 102 -14.72 0.01 25.59
N LYS A 103 -15.90 0.12 24.97
CA LYS A 103 -16.39 1.25 24.18
C LYS A 103 -15.38 2.41 24.15
N ARG A 104 -14.37 2.39 23.26
CA ARG A 104 -13.36 3.47 23.22
C ARG A 104 -14.05 4.65 22.56
N PRO A 105 -14.33 5.73 23.30
CA PRO A 105 -14.97 6.88 22.72
C PRO A 105 -14.00 7.59 21.78
N ILE A 106 -14.36 7.72 20.51
CA ILE A 106 -13.59 8.47 19.52
C ILE A 106 -14.19 9.86 19.39
N ARG A 107 -13.34 10.89 19.46
CA ARG A 107 -13.76 12.27 19.23
C ARG A 107 -13.80 12.56 17.75
N ILE A 108 -14.98 12.96 17.26
CA ILE A 108 -15.16 13.39 15.89
C ILE A 108 -15.22 14.91 15.88
N LYS A 109 -14.25 15.56 15.24
CA LYS A 109 -14.24 17.00 15.02
C LYS A 109 -14.81 17.33 13.67
N PHE A 110 -15.68 18.32 13.63
CA PHE A 110 -16.29 18.78 12.38
C PHE A 110 -15.67 20.09 11.95
N ASN A 111 -15.14 20.08 10.73
CA ASN A 111 -14.60 21.26 10.10
C ASN A 111 -15.39 21.59 8.83
N ALA A 112 -15.50 22.88 8.54
CA ALA A 112 -16.30 23.42 7.45
C ALA A 112 -15.53 24.56 6.78
N ASP A 113 -15.20 24.36 5.51
CA ASP A 113 -14.47 25.30 4.68
C ASP A 113 -15.29 25.65 3.44
N THR A 114 -15.06 26.85 2.92
CA THR A 114 -15.62 27.31 1.65
C THR A 114 -14.51 27.83 0.75
N ALA A 115 -14.53 27.46 -0.52
CA ALA A 115 -13.60 28.01 -1.48
C ALA A 115 -13.93 29.47 -1.78
N THR A 116 -12.91 30.26 -2.14
CA THR A 116 -13.06 31.68 -2.49
C THR A 116 -14.08 31.93 -3.62
N SER A 117 -14.35 30.92 -4.45
CA SER A 117 -15.33 30.97 -5.53
C SER A 117 -16.78 30.97 -5.04
N ILE A 118 -17.08 30.50 -3.83
CA ILE A 118 -18.42 30.40 -3.26
C ILE A 118 -18.54 31.27 -1.98
N LYS A 119 -19.43 32.27 -2.01
CA LYS A 119 -19.64 33.20 -0.88
C LYS A 119 -20.68 32.68 0.11
N TRP A 120 -20.66 31.40 0.42
CA TRP A 120 -21.57 30.82 1.41
C TRP A 120 -21.04 30.97 2.82
N ASN A 121 -21.94 31.14 3.78
CA ASN A 121 -21.63 30.97 5.18
C ASN A 121 -21.95 29.52 5.54
N PHE A 122 -20.92 28.69 5.63
CA PHE A 122 -21.02 27.27 5.93
C PHE A 122 -20.31 26.98 7.25
N LYS A 123 -21.03 26.37 8.19
CA LYS A 123 -20.50 26.09 9.53
C LYS A 123 -21.11 24.81 10.08
N PRO A 124 -20.37 24.05 10.89
CA PRO A 124 -20.97 22.95 11.63
C PRO A 124 -21.82 23.52 12.77
N GLN A 125 -22.96 22.90 13.07
CA GLN A 125 -23.75 23.26 14.25
C GLN A 125 -23.04 22.80 15.54
N GLN A 126 -22.31 21.69 15.47
CA GLN A 126 -21.56 21.08 16.56
C GLN A 126 -20.09 20.99 16.14
N ARG A 127 -19.16 21.47 16.97
CA ARG A 127 -17.72 21.42 16.63
C ARG A 127 -17.11 20.04 16.82
N GLU A 128 -17.60 19.32 17.81
CA GLU A 128 -17.15 17.96 18.10
C GLU A 128 -18.27 17.14 18.72
N ILE A 129 -18.24 15.83 18.47
CA ILE A 129 -19.05 14.84 19.17
C ILE A 129 -18.18 13.65 19.54
N THR A 130 -18.64 12.87 20.50
CA THR A 130 -17.97 11.62 20.90
C THR A 130 -18.82 10.45 20.47
N VAL A 131 -18.23 9.50 19.73
CA VAL A 131 -18.93 8.34 19.17
C VAL A 131 -18.15 7.08 19.52
N VAL A 132 -18.85 6.00 19.83
CA VAL A 132 -18.24 4.69 20.03
C VAL A 132 -18.30 3.93 18.71
N PRO A 133 -17.21 3.25 18.27
CA PRO A 133 -17.26 2.39 17.09
C PRO A 133 -18.41 1.37 17.16
N GLY A 134 -19.15 1.23 16.06
CA GLY A 134 -20.38 0.46 15.96
C GLY A 134 -21.67 1.24 16.30
N GLU A 135 -21.58 2.43 16.89
CA GLU A 135 -22.73 3.31 17.11
C GLU A 135 -22.90 4.28 15.93
N THR A 136 -24.15 4.54 15.54
CA THR A 136 -24.47 5.52 14.50
C THR A 136 -24.59 6.92 15.11
N ALA A 137 -24.13 7.92 14.37
CA ALA A 137 -24.14 9.31 14.79
C ALA A 137 -24.72 10.21 13.69
N LEU A 138 -25.36 11.29 14.13
CA LEU A 138 -25.93 12.33 13.28
C LEU A 138 -25.32 13.68 13.67
N ALA A 139 -24.74 14.36 12.69
CA ALA A 139 -24.23 15.72 12.83
C ALA A 139 -24.94 16.66 11.85
N PHE A 140 -25.02 17.94 12.18
CA PHE A 140 -25.68 18.94 11.34
C PHE A 140 -24.71 20.03 10.94
N TYR A 141 -24.78 20.42 9.67
CA TYR A 141 -24.12 21.62 9.16
C TYR A 141 -25.16 22.61 8.65
N THR A 142 -24.91 23.90 8.85
CA THR A 142 -25.77 24.96 8.33
C THR A 142 -25.05 25.65 7.17
N ALA A 143 -25.73 25.77 6.04
CA ALA A 143 -25.27 26.56 4.89
C ALA A 143 -26.24 27.69 4.60
N ARG A 144 -25.71 28.90 4.41
CA ARG A 144 -26.48 30.08 4.02
C ARG A 144 -25.87 30.77 2.81
N ASN A 145 -26.72 31.16 1.87
CA ASN A 145 -26.35 32.03 0.76
C ASN A 145 -26.68 33.51 1.08
N PRO A 146 -25.71 34.34 1.50
CA PRO A 146 -25.95 35.77 1.77
C PRO A 146 -26.09 36.63 0.51
N THR A 147 -25.94 36.07 -0.69
CA THR A 147 -25.95 36.85 -1.94
C THR A 147 -27.36 37.05 -2.48
N SER A 148 -27.51 37.95 -3.46
CA SER A 148 -28.77 38.25 -4.14
C SER A 148 -29.07 37.36 -5.35
N ARG A 149 -28.27 36.32 -5.60
CA ARG A 149 -28.43 35.39 -6.72
C ARG A 149 -28.39 33.94 -6.24
N PRO A 150 -29.09 33.01 -6.93
CA PRO A 150 -28.92 31.60 -6.66
C PRO A 150 -27.48 31.18 -6.98
N ILE A 151 -26.93 30.30 -6.15
CA ILE A 151 -25.61 29.73 -6.34
C ILE A 151 -25.74 28.21 -6.23
N ILE A 152 -25.09 27.49 -7.15
CA ILE A 152 -24.98 26.04 -7.11
C ILE A 152 -23.58 25.70 -6.60
N GLY A 153 -23.53 24.85 -5.58
CA GLY A 153 -22.30 24.37 -4.98
C GLY A 153 -22.27 22.85 -4.94
N ILE A 154 -21.07 22.30 -5.06
CA ILE A 154 -20.76 20.90 -4.76
C ILE A 154 -19.82 20.87 -3.57
N SER A 155 -19.99 19.90 -2.67
CA SER A 155 -19.07 19.75 -1.54
C SER A 155 -18.18 18.54 -1.71
N THR A 156 -16.93 18.64 -1.29
CA THR A 156 -16.04 17.49 -1.12
C THR A 156 -15.77 17.29 0.36
N TYR A 157 -15.44 16.06 0.76
CA TYR A 157 -15.10 15.76 2.14
C TYR A 157 -13.77 15.03 2.24
N ASN A 158 -13.13 15.18 3.40
CA ASN A 158 -11.94 14.43 3.76
C ASN A 158 -12.00 14.01 5.23
N VAL A 159 -11.42 12.84 5.52
CA VAL A 159 -11.29 12.28 6.86
C VAL A 159 -9.81 12.25 7.22
N VAL A 160 -9.48 12.74 8.42
CA VAL A 160 -8.11 12.77 8.95
C VAL A 160 -8.10 12.14 10.34
N PRO A 161 -7.18 11.22 10.67
CA PRO A 161 -6.12 10.68 9.83
C PRO A 161 -6.67 9.80 8.68
N PHE A 162 -5.90 9.66 7.59
CA PHE A 162 -6.38 8.99 6.37
C PHE A 162 -6.64 7.50 6.61
N GLU A 163 -5.83 6.90 7.48
CA GLU A 163 -5.91 5.50 7.89
C GLU A 163 -7.24 5.21 8.61
N ALA A 164 -7.80 6.18 9.33
CA ALA A 164 -9.13 6.05 9.94
C ALA A 164 -10.27 6.19 8.92
N GLY A 165 -9.98 6.76 7.74
CA GLY A 165 -10.96 6.97 6.67
C GLY A 165 -11.58 5.67 6.15
N GLN A 166 -10.86 4.55 6.17
CA GLN A 166 -11.37 3.25 5.71
C GLN A 166 -12.46 2.68 6.62
N TYR A 167 -12.45 3.05 7.91
CA TYR A 167 -13.45 2.63 8.90
C TYR A 167 -14.60 3.64 9.01
N PHE A 168 -14.45 4.82 8.42
CA PHE A 168 -15.45 5.88 8.48
C PHE A 168 -16.49 5.68 7.39
N ASN A 169 -17.64 5.13 7.75
CA ASN A 169 -18.71 4.83 6.82
C ASN A 169 -19.77 5.94 6.84
N LYS A 170 -19.81 6.73 5.78
CA LYS A 170 -20.84 7.76 5.58
C LYS A 170 -22.07 7.15 4.90
N ILE A 171 -23.20 7.09 5.60
CA ILE A 171 -24.43 6.45 5.11
C ILE A 171 -25.23 7.41 4.20
N GLN A 172 -25.28 8.71 4.51
CA GLN A 172 -26.03 9.71 3.73
C GLN A 172 -25.21 10.98 3.53
N CYS A 173 -24.98 11.36 2.25
CA CYS A 173 -24.00 12.37 1.87
C CYS A 173 -24.51 13.35 0.80
N PHE A 174 -24.66 14.63 1.20
CA PHE A 174 -24.79 15.77 0.28
C PHE A 174 -23.54 16.05 -0.56
N CYS A 175 -22.43 15.34 -0.32
CA CYS A 175 -21.13 15.60 -0.92
C CYS A 175 -21.01 15.20 -2.40
N PHE A 176 -22.07 14.68 -3.00
CA PHE A 176 -22.04 14.37 -4.43
C PHE A 176 -23.26 14.91 -5.17
N GLU A 177 -24.11 15.66 -4.48
CA GLU A 177 -25.30 16.27 -5.06
C GLU A 177 -25.10 17.77 -5.16
N GLU A 178 -25.42 18.31 -6.33
CA GLU A 178 -25.45 19.75 -6.57
C GLU A 178 -26.49 20.38 -5.63
N GLN A 179 -26.02 21.22 -4.71
CA GLN A 179 -26.89 21.98 -3.83
C GLN A 179 -27.10 23.37 -4.41
N GLN A 180 -28.34 23.69 -4.76
CA GLN A 180 -28.73 25.05 -5.13
C GLN A 180 -29.30 25.77 -3.91
N LEU A 181 -28.68 26.88 -3.52
CA LEU A 181 -29.22 27.78 -2.50
C LEU A 181 -29.68 29.09 -3.14
N ASN A 182 -30.96 29.43 -2.95
CA ASN A 182 -31.55 30.68 -3.38
C ASN A 182 -31.00 31.88 -2.59
N PRO A 183 -31.25 33.10 -3.05
CA PRO A 183 -30.84 34.31 -2.32
C PRO A 183 -31.37 34.32 -0.89
N GLN A 184 -30.49 34.58 0.08
CA GLN A 184 -30.77 34.60 1.52
C GLN A 184 -31.30 33.29 2.12
N GLU A 185 -31.30 32.20 1.38
CA GLU A 185 -31.73 30.89 1.87
C GLU A 185 -30.70 30.31 2.86
N GLU A 186 -31.20 29.68 3.91
CA GLU A 186 -30.44 28.97 4.93
C GLU A 186 -31.04 27.57 5.08
N VAL A 187 -30.19 26.54 4.98
CA VAL A 187 -30.59 25.13 5.03
C VAL A 187 -29.68 24.37 5.98
N ASP A 188 -30.28 23.47 6.76
CA ASP A 188 -29.56 22.51 7.59
C ASP A 188 -29.36 21.19 6.84
N MET A 189 -28.12 20.75 6.79
CA MET A 189 -27.65 19.58 6.06
C MET A 189 -27.22 18.50 7.08
N PRO A 190 -28.07 17.48 7.33
CA PRO A 190 -27.70 16.33 8.17
C PRO A 190 -26.62 15.43 7.55
N VAL A 191 -25.69 14.98 8.37
CA VAL A 191 -24.66 14.00 8.00
C VAL A 191 -24.80 12.79 8.92
N PHE A 192 -25.23 11.67 8.35
CA PHE A 192 -25.39 10.40 9.06
C PHE A 192 -24.22 9.46 8.76
N PHE A 193 -23.56 8.99 9.80
CA PHE A 193 -22.34 8.18 9.69
C PHE A 193 -22.18 7.23 10.89
N TYR A 194 -21.26 6.28 10.75
CA TYR A 194 -20.77 5.45 11.85
C TYR A 194 -19.31 5.08 11.62
N ILE A 195 -18.64 4.61 12.67
CA ILE A 195 -17.29 4.06 12.60
C ILE A 195 -17.44 2.54 12.68
N ASP A 196 -16.82 1.83 11.76
CA ASP A 196 -16.82 0.36 11.75
C ASP A 196 -16.19 -0.19 13.05
N PRO A 197 -16.79 -1.18 13.73
CA PRO A 197 -16.18 -1.82 14.90
C PRO A 197 -14.80 -2.43 14.63
N GLU A 198 -14.46 -2.80 13.40
CA GLU A 198 -13.11 -3.29 13.03
C GLU A 198 -12.00 -2.26 13.32
N PHE A 199 -12.34 -0.97 13.46
CA PHE A 199 -11.43 0.08 13.91
C PHE A 199 -10.76 -0.25 15.24
N MET A 200 -11.43 -1.00 16.11
CA MET A 200 -10.91 -1.39 17.43
C MET A 200 -9.93 -2.58 17.35
N GLU A 201 -9.95 -3.33 16.26
CA GLU A 201 -9.12 -4.53 16.07
C GLU A 201 -7.80 -4.21 15.35
N ASP A 202 -7.70 -3.04 14.69
CA ASP A 202 -6.51 -2.61 13.96
C ASP A 202 -5.44 -2.00 14.91
N PRO A 203 -4.24 -2.60 15.01
CA PRO A 203 -3.13 -2.03 15.77
C PRO A 203 -2.71 -0.62 15.33
N TYR A 204 -2.88 -0.26 14.05
CA TYR A 204 -2.56 1.09 13.57
C TYR A 204 -3.53 2.15 14.12
N MET A 205 -4.74 1.74 14.50
CA MET A 205 -5.77 2.62 15.06
C MET A 205 -5.70 2.70 16.59
N GLU A 206 -4.79 1.99 17.26
CA GLU A 206 -4.69 1.95 18.73
C GLU A 206 -4.56 3.35 19.36
N ASN A 207 -3.84 4.26 18.69
CA ASN A 207 -3.56 5.62 19.18
C ASN A 207 -4.41 6.72 18.52
N VAL A 208 -5.42 6.35 17.71
CA VAL A 208 -6.27 7.31 16.99
C VAL A 208 -7.54 7.59 17.79
N ASP A 209 -7.49 8.56 18.70
CA ASP A 209 -8.65 8.96 19.51
C ASP A 209 -9.46 10.12 18.92
N GLU A 210 -8.96 10.70 17.82
CA GLU A 210 -9.53 11.88 17.19
C GLU A 210 -9.58 11.70 15.67
N ILE A 211 -10.76 11.93 15.11
CA ILE A 211 -11.00 11.93 13.67
C ILE A 211 -11.60 13.28 13.31
N VAL A 212 -11.03 13.93 12.30
CA VAL A 212 -11.54 15.19 11.76
C VAL A 212 -12.28 14.91 10.46
N LEU A 213 -13.56 15.25 10.42
CA LEU A 213 -14.38 15.27 9.23
C LEU A 213 -14.46 16.70 8.70
N SER A 214 -13.75 16.95 7.62
CA SER A 214 -13.69 18.26 6.96
C SER A 214 -14.55 18.25 5.70
N TYR A 215 -15.39 19.27 5.55
CA TYR A 215 -16.16 19.54 4.33
C TYR A 215 -15.67 20.82 3.68
N THR A 216 -15.50 20.80 2.36
CA THR A 216 -15.19 22.00 1.57
C THR A 216 -16.23 22.19 0.47
N PHE A 217 -16.89 23.35 0.43
CA PHE A 217 -17.78 23.70 -0.69
C PHE A 217 -17.03 24.41 -1.81
N LEU A 218 -17.30 23.98 -3.04
CA LEU A 218 -16.79 24.52 -4.29
C LEU A 218 -17.95 25.03 -5.13
N LYS A 219 -17.77 26.19 -5.78
CA LYS A 219 -18.76 26.69 -6.74
C LYS A 219 -18.74 25.80 -7.99
N GLN A 220 -19.90 25.29 -8.38
CA GLN A 220 -20.07 24.65 -9.68
C GLN A 220 -20.56 25.68 -10.69
N ASN A 221 -19.82 25.86 -11.78
CA ASN A 221 -20.30 26.64 -12.91
C ASN A 221 -21.06 25.68 -13.83
N MET A 222 -22.32 25.97 -14.13
CA MET A 222 -22.98 25.32 -15.26
C MET A 222 -22.35 25.88 -16.53
N GLU A 223 -21.57 25.05 -17.23
CA GLU A 223 -21.21 25.26 -18.65
C GLU A 223 -22.27 24.64 -19.55
#